data_AF-A0A821NIT9-F1
#
_entry.id   AF-A0A821NIT9-F1
#
_cell.length_a   1.000
_cell.length_b   1.000
_cell.length_c   1.000
_cell.angle_alpha   90.00
_cell.angle_beta   90.00
_cell.angle_gamma   90.00
#
_symmetry.space_group_name_H-M   'P 1'
#
loop_
_entity.id
_entity.type
_entity.pdbx_description
1 polymer ?
#
loop_
_entity_poly.entity_id
_entity_poly.type
_entity_poly.pdbx_seq_one_letter_code
_entity_poly.pdbx_strand_id
1 'polypeptide(L)'
;MNSNTYIIEKLIRINYILIIRYRLHFQREPRDEIDRRKKIAQLPLEKLPEESLEIPIEQIYRPGSVLDMPVRPAWTYSMTKEQLEQQEQTYFNSYLDKIFANYEANSLSYFEMNLETWRQLWRTIEIC
;
A
#
# COMPACT_ATOMS: atom_id res chain seq x y z
N MET A 1 -23.18 5.77 -3.06
CA MET A 1 -22.14 6.52 -3.80
C MET A 1 -21.85 5.76 -5.09
N ASN A 2 -22.05 6.38 -6.25
CA ASN A 2 -22.10 5.69 -7.55
C ASN A 2 -20.73 5.10 -7.92
N SER A 3 -20.70 3.84 -8.34
CA SER A 3 -19.50 3.12 -8.82
C SER A 3 -18.74 3.86 -9.93
N ASN A 4 -19.44 4.74 -10.66
CA ASN A 4 -18.87 5.60 -11.69
C ASN A 4 -17.93 6.68 -11.12
N THR A 5 -18.22 7.21 -9.92
CA THR A 5 -17.39 8.22 -9.24
C THR A 5 -16.04 7.65 -8.81
N TYR A 6 -16.02 6.40 -8.33
CA TYR A 6 -14.79 5.70 -7.94
C TYR A 6 -13.87 5.44 -9.14
N ILE A 7 -14.43 5.08 -10.29
CA ILE A 7 -13.65 4.82 -11.52
C ILE A 7 -13.05 6.12 -12.07
N ILE A 8 -13.81 7.22 -12.03
CA ILE A 8 -13.35 8.55 -12.45
C ILE A 8 -12.23 9.05 -11.52
N GLU A 9 -12.36 8.88 -10.20
CA GLU A 9 -11.29 9.21 -9.25
C GLU A 9 -10.04 8.34 -9.47
N LYS A 10 -10.22 7.04 -9.77
CA LYS A 10 -9.11 6.11 -10.07
C LYS A 10 -8.38 6.54 -11.35
N LEU A 11 -9.11 6.93 -12.41
CA LEU A 11 -8.55 7.43 -13.67
C LEU A 11 -7.86 8.79 -13.54
N ILE A 12 -8.41 9.71 -12.75
CA ILE A 12 -7.79 11.02 -12.46
C ILE A 12 -6.53 10.82 -11.59
N ARG A 13 -6.53 9.88 -10.64
CA ARG A 13 -5.33 9.48 -9.88
C ARG A 13 -4.26 8.88 -10.78
N ILE A 14 -4.63 8.00 -11.71
CA ILE A 14 -3.70 7.42 -12.71
C ILE A 14 -3.07 8.52 -13.57
N ASN A 15 -3.83 9.56 -13.95
CA ASN A 15 -3.29 10.68 -14.71
C ASN A 15 -2.36 11.60 -13.88
N TYR A 16 -2.66 11.82 -12.59
CA TYR A 16 -1.79 12.60 -11.68
C TYR A 16 -0.52 11.86 -11.23
N ILE A 17 -0.48 10.52 -11.36
CA ILE A 17 0.72 9.70 -11.08
C ILE A 17 1.90 10.07 -12.01
N LEU A 18 1.62 10.66 -13.18
CA LEU A 18 2.65 11.10 -14.14
C LEU A 18 3.48 12.31 -13.69
N ILE A 19 3.10 13.03 -12.63
CA ILE A 19 3.66 14.38 -12.38
C ILE A 19 4.98 14.36 -11.59
N ILE A 20 5.28 13.33 -10.79
CA ILE A 20 6.59 13.21 -10.09
C ILE A 20 6.96 11.73 -9.88
N ARG A 21 7.96 11.25 -10.63
CA ARG A 21 8.43 9.84 -10.65
C ARG A 21 8.66 9.22 -9.27
N TYR A 22 9.27 9.96 -8.34
CA TYR A 22 9.66 9.46 -7.01
C TYR A 22 8.78 9.98 -5.87
N ARG A 23 7.56 10.45 -6.16
CA ARG A 23 6.65 10.92 -5.12
C ARG A 23 6.05 9.73 -4.38
N LEU A 24 6.06 9.80 -3.04
CA LEU A 24 5.38 8.82 -2.20
C LEU A 24 3.89 8.77 -2.50
N HIS A 25 3.36 7.57 -2.68
CA HIS A 25 1.97 7.32 -3.04
C HIS A 25 1.28 6.46 -1.97
N PHE A 26 0.70 7.13 -0.98
CA PHE A 26 -0.10 6.49 0.04
C PHE A 26 -1.60 6.66 -0.21
N GLN A 27 -2.39 5.72 0.30
CA GLN A 27 -3.82 5.90 0.39
C GLN A 27 -4.12 7.04 1.36
N ARG A 28 -5.03 7.94 0.96
CA ARG A 28 -5.42 9.07 1.81
C ARG A 28 -6.73 8.72 2.48
N GLU A 29 -6.73 8.82 3.79
CA GLU A 29 -7.95 8.73 4.58
C GLU A 29 -8.79 10.01 4.45
N PRO A 30 -10.13 9.91 4.57
CA PRO A 30 -11.01 11.08 4.55
C PRO A 30 -10.71 11.99 5.74
N ARG A 31 -10.80 13.30 5.52
CA ARG A 31 -10.43 14.30 6.53
C ARG A 31 -11.31 14.22 7.78
N ASP A 32 -12.59 13.91 7.60
CA ASP A 32 -13.54 13.79 8.71
C ASP A 32 -13.16 12.66 9.68
N GLU A 33 -12.64 11.53 9.17
CA GLU A 33 -12.18 10.41 10.00
C GLU A 33 -10.87 10.75 10.74
N ILE A 34 -9.97 11.49 10.09
CA ILE A 34 -8.76 12.01 10.73
C ILE A 34 -9.13 12.96 11.88
N ASP A 35 -10.06 13.89 11.64
CA ASP A 35 -10.47 14.87 12.64
C ASP A 35 -11.26 14.23 13.79
N ARG A 36 -12.05 13.19 13.50
CA ARG A 36 -12.68 12.34 14.53
C ARG A 36 -11.64 11.69 15.43
N ARG A 37 -10.64 11.00 14.85
CA ARG A 37 -9.58 10.34 15.64
C ARG A 37 -8.76 11.33 16.45
N LYS A 38 -8.49 12.52 15.92
CA LYS A 38 -7.83 13.61 16.66
C LYS A 38 -8.64 14.05 17.89
N LYS A 39 -9.97 14.18 17.76
CA LYS A 39 -10.85 14.52 18.90
C LYS A 39 -10.83 13.42 19.96
N ILE A 40 -10.88 12.14 19.54
CA ILE A 40 -10.79 11.00 20.46
C ILE A 40 -9.46 11.01 21.21
N ALA A 41 -8.35 11.28 20.51
CA ALA A 41 -7.02 11.36 21.11
C ALA A 41 -6.83 12.53 22.10
N GLN A 42 -7.76 13.50 22.15
CA GLN A 42 -7.76 14.59 23.13
C GLN A 42 -8.53 14.24 24.41
N LEU A 43 -9.27 13.12 24.43
CA LEU A 43 -9.96 12.66 25.63
C LEU A 43 -8.96 12.11 26.65
N PRO A 44 -9.29 12.16 27.96
CA PRO A 44 -8.44 11.55 29.00
C PRO A 44 -8.20 10.07 28.72
N LEU A 45 -6.95 9.61 28.94
CA LEU A 45 -6.59 8.21 28.80
C LEU A 45 -7.13 7.41 29.99
N GLU A 46 -7.90 6.36 29.71
CA GLU A 46 -8.34 5.40 30.71
C GLU A 46 -7.25 4.34 30.93
N LYS A 47 -6.95 4.03 32.19
CA LYS A 47 -6.00 2.96 32.51
C LYS A 47 -6.66 1.61 32.23
N LEU A 48 -6.06 0.83 31.35
CA LEU A 48 -6.49 -0.52 31.05
C LEU A 48 -5.80 -1.54 31.99
N PRO A 49 -6.43 -2.70 32.23
CA PRO A 49 -5.80 -3.84 32.90
C PRO A 49 -4.56 -4.33 32.15
N GLU A 50 -3.64 -4.99 32.85
CA GLU A 50 -2.36 -5.46 32.30
C GLU A 50 -2.57 -6.45 31.13
N GLU A 51 -3.60 -7.28 31.22
CA GLU A 51 -3.97 -8.25 30.18
C GLU A 51 -4.40 -7.57 28.87
N SER A 52 -4.82 -6.31 28.92
CA SER A 52 -5.23 -5.52 27.75
C SER A 52 -4.07 -4.71 27.15
N LEU A 53 -2.88 -4.76 27.75
CA LEU A 53 -1.69 -4.08 27.23
C LEU A 53 -0.90 -4.94 26.24
N GLU A 54 -1.27 -6.22 26.13
CA GLU A 54 -0.64 -7.18 25.24
C GLU A 54 -1.61 -7.57 24.10
N ILE A 55 -1.06 -7.67 22.90
CA ILE A 55 -1.79 -8.14 21.72
C ILE A 55 -1.05 -9.36 21.20
N PRO A 56 -1.72 -10.52 21.05
CA PRO A 56 -1.07 -11.71 20.51
C PRO A 56 -0.62 -11.46 19.07
N ILE A 57 0.55 -12.00 18.73
CA ILE A 57 1.22 -11.72 17.45
C ILE A 57 0.37 -12.14 16.25
N GLU A 58 -0.47 -13.16 16.40
CA GLU A 58 -1.38 -13.69 15.38
C GLU A 58 -2.51 -12.71 15.02
N GLN A 59 -2.87 -11.80 15.93
CA GLN A 59 -3.82 -10.73 15.62
C GLN A 59 -3.18 -9.64 14.73
N ILE A 60 -1.87 -9.44 14.87
CA ILE A 60 -1.09 -8.48 14.08
C ILE A 60 -0.71 -9.09 12.73
N TYR A 61 -0.14 -10.30 12.74
CA TYR A 61 0.30 -11.04 11.57
C TYR A 61 -0.64 -12.21 11.30
N ARG A 62 -1.66 -11.97 10.49
CA ARG A 62 -2.65 -12.99 10.13
C ARG A 62 -2.00 -14.00 9.17
N PRO A 63 -1.94 -15.30 9.50
CA PRO A 63 -1.37 -16.31 8.60
C PRO A 63 -2.10 -16.29 7.25
N GLY A 64 -1.33 -16.22 6.15
CA GLY A 64 -1.88 -16.13 4.79
C GLY A 64 -2.35 -14.74 4.38
N SER A 65 -2.03 -13.69 5.15
CA SER A 65 -2.26 -12.31 4.72
C SER A 65 -1.50 -12.01 3.43
N VAL A 66 -2.22 -11.60 2.38
CA VAL A 66 -1.67 -11.18 1.06
C VAL A 66 -0.82 -9.90 1.13
N LEU A 67 -0.58 -9.36 2.33
CA LEU A 67 0.05 -8.07 2.58
C LEU A 67 1.56 -8.21 2.82
N ASP A 68 2.19 -9.12 2.08
CA ASP A 68 3.64 -9.22 2.00
C ASP A 68 4.20 -8.17 1.04
N MET A 69 5.48 -7.84 1.17
CA MET A 69 6.14 -6.94 0.23
C MET A 69 6.16 -7.52 -1.20
N PRO A 70 6.01 -6.69 -2.25
CA PRO A 70 6.10 -7.16 -3.62
C PRO A 70 7.52 -7.66 -3.91
N VAL A 71 7.60 -8.90 -4.40
CA VAL A 71 8.86 -9.54 -4.79
C VAL A 71 9.15 -9.19 -6.24
N ARG A 72 10.39 -8.79 -6.54
CA ARG A 72 10.76 -8.49 -7.92
C ARG A 72 10.58 -9.74 -8.79
N PRO A 73 9.88 -9.65 -9.94
CA PRO A 73 9.79 -10.77 -10.86
C PRO A 73 11.18 -11.11 -11.42
N ALA A 74 11.43 -12.40 -11.70
CA ALA A 74 12.69 -12.85 -12.26
C ALA A 74 12.97 -12.16 -13.61
N TRP A 75 14.20 -11.71 -13.79
CA TRP A 75 14.68 -11.03 -14.98
C TRP A 75 16.01 -11.60 -15.44
N THR A 76 16.38 -11.36 -16.70
CA THR A 76 17.65 -11.82 -17.26
C THR A 76 18.31 -10.69 -18.04
N TYR A 77 19.64 -10.74 -18.18
CA TYR A 77 20.42 -9.78 -18.98
C TYR A 77 20.03 -9.73 -20.46
N SER A 78 19.30 -10.74 -20.96
CA SER A 78 18.80 -10.78 -22.33
C SER A 78 17.60 -9.86 -22.58
N MET A 79 16.91 -9.44 -21.51
CA MET A 79 15.73 -8.57 -21.60
C MET A 79 16.15 -7.13 -21.90
N THR A 80 15.40 -6.44 -22.75
CA THR A 80 15.57 -4.98 -22.89
C THR A 80 15.06 -4.26 -21.65
N LYS A 81 15.52 -3.02 -21.47
CA LYS A 81 15.05 -2.16 -20.38
C LYS A 81 13.53 -2.03 -20.38
N GLU A 82 12.94 -1.82 -21.55
CA GLU A 82 11.51 -1.60 -21.74
C GLU A 82 10.71 -2.87 -21.40
N GLN A 83 11.23 -4.05 -21.80
CA GLN A 83 10.62 -5.34 -21.47
C GLN A 83 10.60 -5.57 -19.96
N LEU A 84 11.73 -5.29 -19.29
CA LEU A 84 11.86 -5.40 -17.84
C LEU A 84 10.91 -4.43 -17.13
N GLU A 85 10.90 -3.16 -17.54
CA GLU A 85 10.04 -2.14 -16.94
C GLU A 85 8.55 -2.48 -17.11
N GLN A 86 8.17 -3.04 -18.26
CA GLN A 86 6.80 -3.48 -18.53
C GLN A 86 6.42 -4.72 -17.70
N GLN A 87 7.33 -5.68 -17.53
CA GLN A 87 7.12 -6.87 -16.71
C GLN A 87 6.90 -6.50 -15.24
N GLU A 88 7.76 -5.63 -14.70
CA GLU A 88 7.65 -5.11 -13.34
C GLU A 88 6.34 -4.33 -13.14
N GLN A 89 5.94 -3.50 -14.12
CA GLN A 89 4.68 -2.75 -14.06
C GLN A 89 3.47 -3.68 -14.04
N THR A 90 3.47 -4.71 -14.89
CA THR A 90 2.37 -5.68 -14.97
C THR A 90 2.25 -6.47 -13.69
N TYR A 91 3.37 -6.95 -13.15
CA TYR A 91 3.41 -7.64 -11.86
C TYR A 91 2.88 -6.76 -10.72
N PHE A 92 3.36 -5.52 -10.62
CA PHE A 92 3.01 -4.63 -9.53
C PHE A 92 1.54 -4.21 -9.57
N ASN A 93 0.98 -3.97 -10.76
CA ASN A 93 -0.46 -3.72 -10.91
C ASN A 93 -1.28 -4.94 -10.44
N SER A 94 -0.89 -6.15 -10.82
CA SER A 94 -1.55 -7.37 -10.35
C SER A 94 -1.46 -7.54 -8.84
N TYR A 95 -0.32 -7.19 -8.24
CA TYR A 95 -0.12 -7.18 -6.80
C TYR A 95 -1.07 -6.20 -6.10
N LEU A 96 -1.16 -4.95 -6.58
CA LEU A 96 -2.10 -3.96 -6.05
C LEU A 96 -3.56 -4.42 -6.17
N ASP A 97 -3.95 -4.96 -7.32
CA ASP A 97 -5.31 -5.45 -7.55
C ASP A 97 -5.67 -6.58 -6.57
N LYS A 98 -4.74 -7.50 -6.28
CA LYS A 98 -4.94 -8.54 -5.26
C LYS A 98 -5.14 -7.95 -3.87
N ILE A 99 -4.38 -6.92 -3.49
CA ILE A 99 -4.56 -6.25 -2.20
C ILE A 99 -5.94 -5.62 -2.10
N PHE A 100 -6.34 -4.82 -3.10
CA PHE A 100 -7.64 -4.15 -3.09
C PHE A 100 -8.83 -5.10 -3.23
N ALA A 101 -8.63 -6.30 -3.79
CA ALA A 101 -9.66 -7.33 -3.83
C ALA A 101 -9.86 -8.06 -2.50
N ASN A 102 -8.79 -8.24 -1.72
CA ASN A 102 -8.82 -9.03 -0.47
C ASN A 102 -9.06 -8.19 0.79
N TYR A 103 -8.86 -6.87 0.73
CA TYR A 103 -8.97 -6.01 1.90
C TYR A 103 -9.84 -4.78 1.64
N GLU A 104 -10.65 -4.44 2.63
CA GLU A 104 -11.38 -3.18 2.61
C GLU A 104 -10.40 -2.01 2.77
N ALA A 105 -10.70 -0.91 2.08
CA ALA A 105 -9.90 0.32 2.09
C ALA A 105 -9.54 0.84 3.49
N ASN A 106 -10.38 0.60 4.50
CA ASN A 106 -10.17 1.05 5.88
C ASN A 106 -9.41 0.03 6.76
N SER A 107 -9.20 -1.19 6.25
CA SER A 107 -8.50 -2.27 6.97
C SER A 107 -7.03 -2.40 6.59
N LEU A 108 -6.61 -1.74 5.51
CA LEU A 108 -5.23 -1.71 5.04
C LEU A 108 -4.41 -0.68 5.80
N SER A 109 -3.27 -1.10 6.35
CA SER A 109 -2.24 -0.19 6.83
C SER A 109 -1.67 0.66 5.69
N TYR A 110 -1.09 1.81 6.02
CA TYR A 110 -0.40 2.66 5.07
C TYR A 110 0.75 1.90 4.39
N PHE A 111 0.67 1.72 3.08
CA PHE A 111 1.75 1.14 2.28
C PHE A 111 2.02 1.97 1.02
N GLU A 112 3.24 1.85 0.50
CA GLU A 112 3.67 2.56 -0.70
C GLU A 112 3.13 1.88 -1.96
N MET A 113 2.39 2.65 -2.77
CA MET A 113 1.78 2.20 -4.02
C MET A 113 2.53 2.71 -5.26
N ASN A 114 3.69 3.34 -5.10
CA ASN A 114 4.56 3.76 -6.19
C ASN A 114 5.60 2.66 -6.52
N LEU A 115 5.54 2.13 -7.74
CA LEU A 115 6.50 1.14 -8.25
C LEU A 115 7.95 1.64 -8.24
N GLU A 116 8.19 2.93 -8.46
CA GLU A 116 9.55 3.47 -8.48
C GLU A 116 10.24 3.34 -7.10
N THR A 117 9.48 3.48 -6.02
CA THR A 117 10.02 3.24 -4.66
C THR A 117 10.42 1.77 -4.49
N TRP A 118 9.59 0.85 -4.95
CA TRP A 118 9.88 -0.58 -4.91
C TRP A 118 11.07 -0.97 -5.80
N ARG A 119 11.22 -0.35 -6.98
CA ARG A 119 12.41 -0.52 -7.84
C ARG A 119 13.70 -0.13 -7.14
N GLN A 120 13.69 0.95 -6.34
CA GLN A 120 14.88 1.32 -5.57
C GLN A 120 15.17 0.27 -4.50
N LEU A 121 14.16 -0.16 -3.74
CA LEU A 121 14.34 -1.20 -2.73
C LEU A 121 14.90 -2.50 -3.34
N TRP A 122 14.35 -2.96 -4.45
CA TRP A 122 14.81 -4.18 -5.12
C TRP A 122 16.28 -4.10 -5.55
N ARG A 123 16.72 -2.96 -6.10
CA ARG A 123 18.13 -2.76 -6.45
C ARG A 123 19.03 -2.74 -5.23
N THR A 124 18.57 -2.17 -4.11
CA THR A 124 19.32 -2.16 -2.85
C THR A 124 19.51 -3.57 -2.32
N ILE A 125 18.43 -4.35 -2.21
CA ILE A 125 18.51 -5.70 -1.62
C ILE A 125 19.27 -6.71 -2.50
N GLU A 126 19.31 -6.52 -3.82
CA GLU A 126 20.05 -7.40 -4.74
C GLU A 126 21.56 -7.22 -4.65
N ILE A 127 22.04 -6.10 -4.10
CA ILE A 127 23.46 -5.76 -4.00
C ILE A 127 23.99 -5.95 -2.57
N CYS A 128 23.10 -6.10 -1.58
CA CYS A 128 23.44 -6.30 -0.17
C CYS A 128 23.80 -7.75 0.18
#